data_AF-A0A058ZHN4-F1
#
_entry.id   AF-A0A058ZHN4-F1
#
_cell.length_a   1.000
_cell.length_b   1.000
_cell.length_c   1.000
_cell.angle_alpha   90.00
_cell.angle_beta   90.00
_cell.angle_gamma   90.00
#
_symmetry.space_group_name_H-M   'P 1'
#
loop_
_entity.id
_entity.type
_entity.pdbx_description
1 polymer ?
#
loop_
_entity_poly.entity_id
_entity_poly.type
_entity_poly.pdbx_seq_one_letter_code
_entity_poly.pdbx_strand_id
1 'polypeptide(L)'
;MANAESTAHVRPKITGRAMSVFGVTFSFLAMLVSGGILYLAPKGKVSNTIDWQVLGLDRQGWDDIHIVVATLFVSFSAWHIALHLRTFKTMIMGNRMCPQGHRLEAVIGLAVVLALVLLTVFGLPPASWLLDLNEFFKHEFWVR
;
A
#
# COMPACT_ATOMS: atom_id res chain seq x y z
N MET A 1 1.16 25.38 -52.51
CA MET A 1 0.55 24.92 -51.25
C MET A 1 1.11 23.54 -50.91
N ALA A 2 2.06 23.44 -49.98
CA ALA A 2 2.42 22.22 -49.25
C ALA A 2 3.67 22.48 -48.39
N ASN A 3 3.48 23.01 -47.18
CA ASN A 3 4.48 22.88 -46.12
C ASN A 3 4.05 21.69 -45.27
N ALA A 4 4.63 20.52 -45.56
CA ALA A 4 4.56 19.39 -44.65
C ALA A 4 5.54 19.66 -43.50
N GLU A 5 5.02 20.26 -42.42
CA GLU A 5 5.73 20.31 -41.15
C GLU A 5 5.97 18.88 -40.67
N SER A 6 7.23 18.46 -40.72
CA SER A 6 7.67 17.21 -40.13
C SER A 6 7.47 17.30 -38.62
N THR A 7 6.41 16.66 -38.13
CA THR A 7 6.16 16.46 -36.71
C THR A 7 7.25 15.54 -36.16
N ALA A 8 8.35 16.13 -35.69
CA ALA A 8 9.39 15.41 -35.00
C ALA A 8 8.80 14.74 -33.75
N HIS A 9 8.53 13.43 -33.83
CA HIS A 9 8.06 12.63 -32.71
C HIS A 9 9.13 12.58 -31.63
N VAL A 10 9.03 13.46 -30.62
CA VAL A 10 9.85 13.39 -29.41
C VAL A 10 9.47 12.10 -28.68
N ARG A 11 10.37 11.09 -28.72
CA ARG A 11 10.16 9.84 -27.99
C ARG A 11 10.16 10.14 -26.48
N PRO A 12 9.14 9.73 -25.71
CA PRO A 12 9.12 9.95 -24.27
C PRO A 12 10.29 9.20 -23.63
N LYS A 13 11.16 9.92 -22.90
CA LYS A 13 12.25 9.33 -22.15
C LYS A 13 11.70 8.71 -20.86
N ILE A 14 11.86 7.39 -20.72
CA ILE A 14 11.55 6.71 -19.46
C ILE A 14 12.50 7.23 -18.38
N THR A 15 11.94 7.63 -17.24
CA THR A 15 12.69 8.13 -16.08
C THR A 15 12.45 7.23 -14.89
N GLY A 16 13.53 6.78 -14.24
CA GLY A 16 13.47 5.93 -13.06
C GLY A 16 12.70 6.57 -11.89
N ARG A 17 12.64 7.91 -11.83
CA ARG A 17 11.82 8.63 -10.83
C ARG A 17 10.34 8.43 -11.08
N ALA A 18 9.87 8.66 -12.30
CA ALA A 18 8.45 8.44 -12.64
C ALA A 18 8.07 6.96 -12.48
N MET A 19 8.94 6.05 -12.92
CA MET A 19 8.73 4.61 -12.76
C MET A 19 8.58 4.22 -11.29
N SER A 20 9.39 4.80 -10.38
CA SER A 20 9.28 4.51 -8.95
C SER A 20 7.95 4.99 -8.36
N VAL A 21 7.46 6.16 -8.76
CA VAL A 21 6.19 6.72 -8.28
C VAL A 21 5.03 5.83 -8.75
N PHE A 22 4.94 5.56 -10.06
CA PHE A 22 3.88 4.71 -10.59
C PHE A 22 3.97 3.27 -10.08
N GLY A 23 5.19 2.73 -9.91
CA GLY A 23 5.43 1.41 -9.34
C GLY A 23 4.88 1.30 -7.92
N VAL A 24 5.18 2.27 -7.05
CA VAL A 24 4.61 2.34 -5.69
C VAL A 24 3.09 2.48 -5.75
N THR A 25 2.54 3.35 -6.60
CA THR A 25 1.09 3.56 -6.71
C THR A 25 0.33 2.29 -7.11
N PHE A 26 0.75 1.61 -8.17
CA PHE A 26 0.04 0.42 -8.64
C PHE A 26 0.21 -0.77 -7.69
N SER A 27 1.40 -0.96 -7.13
CA SER A 27 1.61 -2.02 -6.13
C SER A 27 0.86 -1.75 -4.82
N PHE A 28 0.73 -0.48 -4.40
CA PHE A 28 -0.14 -0.09 -3.28
C PHE A 28 -1.61 -0.44 -3.53
N LEU A 29 -2.15 -0.14 -4.72
CA LEU A 29 -3.51 -0.49 -5.08
C LEU A 29 -3.72 -2.02 -5.05
N ALA A 30 -2.79 -2.79 -5.60
CA ALA A 30 -2.84 -4.24 -5.56
C ALA A 30 -2.75 -4.79 -4.12
N MET A 31 -1.95 -4.15 -3.25
CA MET A 31 -1.90 -4.48 -1.81
C MET A 31 -3.23 -4.23 -1.10
N LEU A 32 -3.91 -3.11 -1.40
CA LEU A 32 -5.22 -2.81 -0.82
C LEU A 32 -6.27 -3.84 -1.23
N VAL A 33 -6.30 -4.22 -2.51
CA VAL A 33 -7.26 -5.20 -3.01
C VAL A 33 -7.01 -6.57 -2.39
N SER A 34 -5.77 -7.07 -2.48
CA SER A 34 -5.41 -8.39 -1.94
C SER A 34 -5.57 -8.45 -0.41
N GLY A 35 -5.10 -7.43 0.30
CA GLY A 35 -5.25 -7.33 1.75
C GLY A 35 -6.72 -7.21 2.19
N GLY A 36 -7.54 -6.44 1.46
CA GLY A 36 -8.97 -6.33 1.72
C GLY A 36 -9.72 -7.64 1.50
N ILE A 37 -9.38 -8.39 0.44
CA ILE A 37 -9.95 -9.71 0.19
C ILE A 37 -9.56 -10.68 1.31
N LEU A 38 -8.28 -10.73 1.70
CA LEU A 38 -7.81 -11.59 2.79
C LEU A 38 -8.37 -11.18 4.16
N TYR A 39 -8.67 -9.90 4.34
CA TYR A 39 -9.33 -9.40 5.54
C TYR A 39 -10.75 -9.96 5.68
N LEU A 40 -11.50 -10.08 4.57
CA LEU A 40 -12.85 -10.65 4.56
C LEU A 40 -12.88 -12.18 4.46
N ALA A 41 -11.77 -12.79 4.06
CA ALA A 41 -11.70 -14.22 3.78
C ALA A 41 -11.91 -15.10 5.03
N PRO A 42 -12.66 -16.21 4.93
CA PRO A 42 -12.87 -17.16 6.02
C PRO A 42 -11.57 -17.83 6.50
N LYS A 43 -11.56 -18.37 7.73
CA LYS A 43 -10.45 -19.23 8.19
C LYS A 43 -10.29 -20.48 7.31
N GLY A 44 -9.04 -20.94 7.11
CA GLY A 44 -8.69 -21.95 6.08
C GLY A 44 -9.54 -23.22 6.08
N LYS A 45 -9.94 -23.74 7.25
CA LYS A 45 -10.86 -24.90 7.32
C LYS A 45 -12.26 -24.58 6.79
N VAL A 46 -12.80 -23.40 7.12
CA VAL A 46 -14.10 -22.93 6.63
C VAL A 46 -14.02 -22.66 5.13
N SER A 47 -12.96 -22.00 4.67
CA SER A 47 -12.70 -21.73 3.24
C SER A 47 -12.84 -22.98 2.37
N ASN A 48 -12.24 -24.09 2.80
CA ASN A 48 -12.29 -25.36 2.07
C ASN A 48 -13.66 -26.04 2.15
N THR A 49 -14.41 -25.79 3.22
CA THR A 49 -15.72 -26.43 3.44
C THR A 49 -16.80 -25.76 2.58
N ILE A 50 -16.71 -24.44 2.39
CA ILE A 50 -17.68 -23.66 1.61
C ILE A 50 -17.26 -23.40 0.16
N ASP A 51 -16.15 -24.00 -0.29
CA ASP A 51 -15.52 -23.71 -1.58
C ASP A 51 -15.40 -22.19 -1.84
N TRP A 52 -14.87 -21.47 -0.84
CA TRP A 52 -14.80 -20.02 -0.90
C TRP A 52 -13.85 -19.59 -2.02
N GLN A 53 -14.37 -18.81 -2.95
CA GLN A 53 -13.60 -18.27 -4.06
C GLN A 53 -14.03 -16.83 -4.35
N VAL A 54 -13.04 -16.00 -4.68
CA VAL A 54 -13.26 -14.65 -5.18
C VAL A 54 -12.47 -14.50 -6.48
N LEU A 55 -13.17 -14.12 -7.55
CA LEU A 55 -12.60 -14.03 -8.91
C LEU A 55 -11.92 -15.33 -9.38
N GLY A 56 -12.46 -16.48 -8.98
CA GLY A 56 -11.93 -17.81 -9.36
C GLY A 56 -10.65 -18.22 -8.64
N LEU A 57 -10.24 -17.48 -7.60
CA LEU A 57 -9.15 -17.83 -6.71
C LEU A 57 -9.67 -18.13 -5.32
N ASP A 58 -9.16 -19.20 -4.74
CA ASP A 58 -9.39 -19.53 -3.34
C ASP A 58 -8.57 -18.60 -2.43
N ARG A 59 -8.72 -18.78 -1.12
CA ARG A 59 -7.98 -17.98 -0.14
C ARG A 59 -6.47 -18.12 -0.30
N GLN A 60 -5.95 -19.30 -0.62
CA GLN A 60 -4.52 -19.52 -0.75
C GLN A 60 -3.96 -18.77 -1.96
N GLY A 61 -4.65 -18.79 -3.10
CA GLY A 61 -4.26 -18.01 -4.27
C GLY A 61 -4.19 -16.51 -3.99
N TRP A 62 -5.13 -15.97 -3.20
CA TRP A 62 -5.08 -14.58 -2.76
C TRP A 62 -3.93 -14.28 -1.79
N ASP A 63 -3.58 -15.23 -0.92
CA ASP A 63 -2.43 -15.13 0.01
C ASP A 63 -1.10 -15.09 -0.77
N ASP A 64 -0.95 -15.98 -1.76
CA ASP A 64 0.22 -16.04 -2.63
C ASP A 64 0.40 -14.74 -3.43
N ILE A 65 -0.70 -14.22 -4.02
CA ILE A 65 -0.70 -12.93 -4.71
C ILE A 65 -0.29 -11.81 -3.76
N HIS A 66 -0.85 -11.79 -2.54
CA HIS A 66 -0.56 -10.75 -1.57
C HIS A 66 0.92 -10.71 -1.19
N ILE A 67 1.54 -11.88 -0.94
CA ILE A 67 2.97 -11.97 -0.58
C ILE A 67 3.87 -11.48 -1.73
N VAL A 68 3.57 -11.89 -2.97
CA VAL A 68 4.36 -11.47 -4.15
C VAL A 68 4.22 -9.97 -4.38
N VAL A 69 2.99 -9.43 -4.31
CA VAL A 69 2.72 -8.00 -4.47
C VAL A 69 3.33 -7.20 -3.32
N ALA A 70 3.31 -7.71 -2.09
CA ALA A 70 3.94 -7.07 -0.93
C ALA A 70 5.45 -6.93 -1.12
N THR A 71 6.09 -7.99 -1.60
CA THR A 71 7.53 -7.99 -1.92
C THR A 71 7.85 -6.93 -2.98
N LEU A 72 7.01 -6.83 -4.01
CA LEU A 72 7.13 -5.82 -5.07
C LEU A 72 6.92 -4.40 -4.52
N PHE A 73 5.90 -4.19 -3.68
CA PHE A 73 5.58 -2.90 -3.07
C PHE A 73 6.71 -2.40 -2.18
N VAL A 74 7.28 -3.27 -1.34
CA VAL A 74 8.44 -2.94 -0.50
C VAL A 74 9.64 -2.56 -1.37
N SER A 75 9.90 -3.32 -2.44
CA SER A 75 11.01 -3.07 -3.37
C SER A 75 10.87 -1.71 -4.06
N PHE A 76 9.70 -1.40 -4.62
CA PHE A 76 9.44 -0.10 -5.24
C PHE A 76 9.44 1.05 -4.23
N SER A 77 8.95 0.83 -3.02
CA SER A 77 8.96 1.85 -1.96
C SER A 77 10.38 2.19 -1.52
N ALA A 78 11.23 1.19 -1.33
CA ALA A 78 12.64 1.39 -1.02
C ALA A 78 13.36 2.14 -2.16
N TRP A 79 13.12 1.75 -3.41
CA TRP A 79 13.66 2.42 -4.59
C TRP A 79 13.16 3.88 -4.68
N HIS A 80 11.87 4.12 -4.46
CA HIS A 80 11.26 5.44 -4.45
C HIS A 80 11.90 6.34 -3.40
N ILE A 81 12.02 5.87 -2.16
CA ILE A 81 12.67 6.61 -1.08
C ILE A 81 14.10 6.94 -1.48
N ALA A 82 14.87 5.98 -1.98
CA ALA A 82 16.27 6.17 -2.40
C ALA A 82 16.43 7.28 -3.46
N LEU A 83 15.58 7.29 -4.49
CA LEU A 83 15.62 8.31 -5.55
C LEU A 83 15.16 9.70 -5.08
N HIS A 84 14.30 9.75 -4.06
CA HIS A 84 13.67 10.98 -3.55
C HIS A 84 14.24 11.43 -2.19
N LEU A 85 15.34 10.84 -1.70
CA LEU A 85 15.97 11.17 -0.40
C LEU A 85 16.26 12.65 -0.24
N ARG A 86 16.69 13.34 -1.31
CA ARG A 86 16.95 14.78 -1.28
C ARG A 86 15.66 15.56 -0.97
N THR A 87 14.56 15.20 -1.62
CA THR A 87 13.25 15.81 -1.39
C THR A 87 12.76 15.56 0.04
N PHE A 88 12.88 14.33 0.54
CA PHE A 88 12.54 13.99 1.94
C PHE A 88 13.35 14.82 2.94
N LYS A 89 14.68 14.90 2.75
CA LYS A 89 15.55 15.70 3.62
C LYS A 89 15.16 17.17 3.61
N THR A 90 14.94 17.76 2.44
CA THR A 90 14.52 19.16 2.34
C THR A 90 13.15 19.42 2.97
N MET A 91 12.21 18.48 2.83
CA MET A 91 10.88 18.58 3.44
C MET A 91 10.95 18.56 4.97
N ILE A 92 11.77 17.68 5.54
CA ILE A 92 11.96 17.59 7.00
C ILE A 92 12.79 18.76 7.51
N MET A 93 13.95 19.01 6.91
CA MET A 93 14.92 19.97 7.45
C MET A 93 14.59 21.42 7.13
N GLY A 94 13.71 21.66 6.15
CA GLY A 94 13.38 22.98 5.64
C GLY A 94 14.20 23.37 4.41
N ASN A 95 13.74 24.40 3.71
CA ASN A 95 14.42 25.04 2.59
C ASN A 95 14.43 26.56 2.81
N ARG A 96 15.13 27.31 1.94
CA ARG A 96 15.13 28.78 1.93
C ARG A 96 13.74 29.41 1.93
N MET A 97 12.75 28.76 1.30
CA MET A 97 11.36 29.22 1.25
C MET A 97 10.55 28.82 2.50
N CYS A 98 10.96 27.77 3.23
CA CYS A 98 10.29 27.30 4.44
C CYS A 98 11.36 26.81 5.43
N PRO A 99 11.95 27.72 6.23
CA PRO A 99 13.12 27.41 7.06
C PRO A 99 12.82 26.44 8.20
N GLN A 100 11.57 26.39 8.67
CA GLN A 100 11.15 25.54 9.77
C GLN A 100 10.96 24.06 9.33
N GLY A 101 10.71 23.81 8.04
CA GLY A 101 10.42 22.47 7.52
C GLY A 101 9.16 21.84 8.12
N HIS A 102 8.92 20.57 7.82
CA HIS A 102 7.74 19.82 8.28
C HIS A 102 8.08 18.79 9.36
N ARG A 103 8.91 19.20 10.34
CA ARG A 103 9.42 18.29 11.39
C ARG A 103 8.31 17.87 12.35
N LEU A 104 7.43 18.80 12.72
CA LEU A 104 6.34 18.54 13.64
C LEU A 104 5.36 17.54 13.02
N GLU A 105 5.02 17.73 11.74
CA GLU A 105 4.16 16.84 10.97
C GLU A 105 4.78 15.45 10.84
N ALA A 106 6.09 15.36 10.62
CA ALA A 106 6.81 14.08 10.61
C ALA A 106 6.75 13.37 11.98
N VAL A 107 6.93 14.11 13.09
CA VAL A 107 6.81 13.58 14.46
C VAL A 107 5.39 13.15 14.76
N ILE A 108 4.39 13.95 14.41
CA ILE A 108 2.97 13.60 14.57
C ILE A 108 2.66 12.33 13.77
N GLY A 109 3.09 12.25 12.51
CA GLY A 109 2.89 11.05 11.68
C GLY A 109 3.51 9.80 12.31
N LEU A 110 4.75 9.89 12.79
CA LEU A 110 5.41 8.80 13.50
C LEU A 110 4.66 8.43 14.79
N ALA A 111 4.26 9.42 15.58
CA ALA A 111 3.53 9.20 16.82
C ALA A 111 2.18 8.51 16.59
N VAL A 112 1.46 8.87 15.52
CA VAL A 112 0.21 8.20 15.13
C VAL A 112 0.46 6.74 14.78
N VAL A 113 1.49 6.44 13.99
CA VAL A 113 1.85 5.04 13.64
C VAL A 113 2.19 4.24 14.89
N LEU A 114 3.06 4.78 15.76
CA LEU A 114 3.45 4.12 17.00
C LEU A 114 2.26 3.93 17.95
N ALA A 115 1.40 4.93 18.07
CA ALA A 115 0.18 4.84 18.87
C ALA A 115 -0.73 3.73 18.36
N LEU A 116 -0.97 3.64 17.04
CA LEU A 116 -1.76 2.55 16.46
C LEU A 116 -1.14 1.17 16.74
N VAL A 117 0.17 1.02 16.60
CA VAL A 117 0.87 -0.23 16.92
C VAL A 117 0.68 -0.60 18.39
N LEU A 118 0.83 0.35 19.32
CA LEU A 118 0.62 0.12 20.75
C LEU A 118 -0.83 -0.27 21.03
N LEU A 119 -1.80 0.42 20.44
CA LEU A 119 -3.23 0.09 20.58
C LEU A 119 -3.52 -1.33 20.10
N THR A 120 -2.92 -1.78 18.99
CA THR A 120 -3.02 -3.17 18.51
C THR A 120 -2.42 -4.16 19.50
N VAL A 121 -1.22 -3.90 20.03
CA VAL A 121 -0.55 -4.80 21.00
C VAL A 121 -1.33 -4.91 22.31
N PHE A 122 -1.96 -3.83 22.77
CA PHE A 122 -2.75 -3.83 24.01
C PHE A 122 -4.24 -4.18 23.80
N GLY A 123 -4.68 -4.43 22.56
CA GLY A 123 -6.08 -4.76 22.27
C GLY A 123 -7.05 -3.61 22.57
N LEU A 124 -6.61 -2.37 22.40
CA LEU A 124 -7.39 -1.17 22.71
C LEU A 124 -8.07 -0.58 21.46
N PRO A 125 -9.21 0.11 21.62
CA PRO A 125 -9.86 0.81 20.52
C PRO A 125 -9.04 2.03 20.04
N PRO A 126 -9.14 2.44 18.76
CA PRO A 126 -9.97 1.85 17.71
C PRO A 126 -9.35 0.63 17.01
N ALA A 127 -8.12 0.23 17.35
CA ALA A 127 -7.45 -0.91 16.69
C ALA A 127 -8.21 -2.22 16.92
N SER A 128 -8.72 -2.45 18.13
CA SER A 128 -9.52 -3.65 18.46
C SER A 128 -10.79 -3.76 17.62
N TRP A 129 -11.50 -2.66 17.35
CA TRP A 129 -12.73 -2.70 16.53
C TRP A 129 -12.50 -3.28 15.14
N LEU A 130 -11.34 -2.97 14.54
CA LEU A 130 -10.96 -3.54 13.25
C LEU A 130 -10.65 -5.04 13.38
N LEU A 131 -9.97 -5.47 14.44
CA LEU A 131 -9.68 -6.88 14.66
C LEU A 131 -10.95 -7.69 14.95
N ASP A 132 -11.86 -7.16 15.75
CA ASP A 132 -13.15 -7.79 16.07
C ASP A 132 -13.99 -7.97 14.80
N LEU A 133 -14.01 -6.95 13.93
CA LEU A 133 -14.68 -7.05 12.63
C LEU A 133 -14.04 -8.13 11.75
N ASN A 134 -12.70 -8.23 11.76
CA ASN A 134 -12.00 -9.28 11.04
C ASN A 134 -12.35 -10.68 11.57
N GLU A 135 -12.44 -10.84 12.89
CA GLU A 135 -12.82 -12.10 13.53
C GLU A 135 -14.26 -12.51 13.21
N PHE A 136 -15.18 -11.54 13.20
CA PHE A 136 -16.58 -11.75 12.81
C PHE A 136 -16.68 -12.37 11.40
N PHE A 137 -15.99 -11.79 10.41
CA PHE A 137 -15.96 -12.36 9.07
C PHE A 137 -15.34 -13.76 9.08
N LYS A 138 -14.23 -13.96 9.79
CA LYS A 138 -13.52 -15.24 9.81
C LYS A 138 -14.27 -16.41 10.45
N HIS A 139 -15.18 -16.14 11.39
CA HIS A 139 -15.81 -17.17 12.24
C HIS A 139 -17.32 -17.25 12.12
N GLU A 140 -18.01 -16.13 12.07
CA GLU A 140 -19.47 -16.10 12.21
C GLU A 140 -20.18 -15.94 10.89
N PHE A 141 -19.61 -15.15 9.97
CA PHE A 141 -20.29 -14.80 8.73
C PHE A 141 -20.43 -16.00 7.77
N TRP A 142 -19.38 -16.82 7.67
CA TRP A 142 -19.29 -17.91 6.69
C TRP A 142 -19.74 -19.29 7.19
N VAL A 143 -20.06 -19.42 8.50
CA VAL A 143 -20.42 -20.70 9.13
C VAL A 143 -21.94 -20.82 9.35
N ARG A 144 -22.72 -19.82 8.91
CA ARG A 144 -24.19 -19.86 8.88
C ARG A 144 -24.69 -20.61 7.65
#